data_AF-A0A0U3L0S1-F1
#
_entry.id   AF-A0A0U3L0S1-F1
#
_cell.length_a   1.000
_cell.length_b   1.000
_cell.length_c   1.000
_cell.angle_alpha   90.00
_cell.angle_beta   90.00
_cell.angle_gamma   90.00
#
_symmetry.space_group_name_H-M   'P 1'
#
loop_
_entity.id
_entity.type
_entity.pdbx_description
1 polymer ?
#
loop_
_entity_poly.entity_id
_entity_poly.type
_entity_poly.pdbx_seq_one_letter_code
_entity_poly.pdbx_strand_id
1 'polypeptide(L)'
;MTMTRTPRPAALTAALALSLGTLSLTGCTSNDEQLAYQTDYANHQPLRTTGYPTVGSLRTVQQIVWHLADRDADALAALHTEDGDANSAARAWIKAYSKDAQGQVTADFLDEGSVRQQVILHFAETKRTQEITVRINNDVWGVVLDSPKPAKESP
;
A
#
# COMPACT_ATOMS: atom_id res chain seq x y z
N MET A 1 15.03 41.13 -66.26
CA MET A 1 15.91 40.31 -67.12
C MET A 1 16.54 39.24 -66.25
N THR A 2 16.17 37.99 -66.52
CA THR A 2 16.58 36.77 -65.80
C THR A 2 18.04 36.44 -66.07
N MET A 3 18.81 36.03 -65.06
CA MET A 3 19.78 34.95 -65.25
C MET A 3 20.05 34.20 -63.94
N THR A 4 19.66 32.95 -63.97
CA THR A 4 19.83 31.89 -62.98
C THR A 4 21.27 31.35 -63.03
N ARG A 5 21.92 31.14 -61.89
CA ARG A 5 23.04 30.18 -61.81
C ARG A 5 23.13 29.56 -60.41
N THR A 6 22.73 28.30 -60.33
CA THR A 6 22.90 27.41 -59.17
C THR A 6 24.33 26.86 -59.13
N PRO A 7 24.89 26.68 -57.94
CA PRO A 7 25.62 25.44 -57.64
C PRO A 7 25.22 24.79 -56.30
N ARG A 8 25.00 23.47 -56.33
CA ARG A 8 25.04 22.51 -55.20
C ARG A 8 26.48 21.93 -55.11
N PRO A 9 26.85 21.10 -54.12
CA PRO A 9 26.57 21.09 -52.69
C PRO A 9 27.89 20.98 -51.87
N ALA A 10 27.88 21.28 -50.57
CA ALA A 10 28.89 20.79 -49.65
C ALA A 10 28.21 20.35 -48.36
N ALA A 11 28.15 19.03 -48.17
CA ALA A 11 27.74 18.43 -46.92
C ALA A 11 28.80 18.73 -45.86
N LEU A 12 28.39 19.35 -44.76
CA LEU A 12 29.16 19.40 -43.53
C LEU A 12 28.33 18.67 -42.47
N THR A 13 28.72 17.42 -42.24
CA THR A 13 28.43 16.61 -41.07
C THR A 13 28.84 17.37 -39.81
N ALA A 14 27.88 17.82 -39.03
CA ALA A 14 28.08 18.22 -37.65
C ALA A 14 27.46 17.15 -36.74
N ALA A 15 28.30 16.22 -36.29
CA ALA A 15 27.96 15.30 -35.21
C ALA A 15 27.95 16.08 -33.89
N LEU A 16 26.77 16.45 -33.40
CA LEU A 16 26.61 16.88 -32.01
C LEU A 16 26.44 15.64 -31.13
N ALA A 17 27.55 15.18 -30.58
CA ALA A 17 27.56 14.32 -29.41
C ALA A 17 27.15 15.16 -28.19
N LEU A 18 25.89 15.07 -27.78
CA LEU A 18 25.43 15.55 -26.49
C LEU A 18 25.31 14.35 -25.55
N SER A 19 26.38 14.21 -24.77
CA SER A 19 26.49 13.50 -23.49
C SER A 19 25.18 12.95 -22.91
N LEU A 20 25.12 11.63 -22.81
CA LEU A 20 24.26 10.91 -21.88
C LEU A 20 24.59 11.37 -20.46
N GLY A 21 23.86 12.37 -19.98
CA GLY A 21 23.76 12.64 -18.56
C GLY A 21 22.97 11.49 -17.94
N THR A 22 23.67 10.48 -17.42
CA THR A 22 23.08 9.52 -16.50
C THR A 22 22.77 10.27 -15.20
N LEU A 23 21.58 10.87 -15.16
CA LEU A 23 20.97 11.30 -13.91
C LEU A 23 20.72 10.04 -13.09
N SER A 24 21.55 9.84 -12.06
CA SER A 24 21.32 8.84 -11.03
C SER A 24 19.98 9.15 -10.35
N LEU A 25 18.95 8.40 -10.69
CA LEU A 25 17.65 8.39 -10.02
C LEU A 25 17.81 7.69 -8.68
N THR A 26 18.34 8.38 -7.68
CA THR A 26 18.31 7.92 -6.29
C THR A 26 17.51 8.93 -5.48
N GLY A 27 16.20 8.70 -5.33
CA GLY A 27 15.39 9.41 -4.33
C GLY A 27 13.94 9.83 -4.69
N CYS A 28 13.18 9.06 -5.48
CA CYS A 28 11.74 9.34 -5.71
C CYS A 28 10.78 8.33 -5.06
N THR A 29 11.27 7.35 -4.30
CA THR A 29 10.42 6.23 -3.80
C THR A 29 9.27 6.70 -2.92
N SER A 30 9.44 7.78 -2.14
CA SER A 30 8.38 8.35 -1.31
C SER A 30 7.22 8.93 -2.13
N ASN A 31 7.49 9.50 -3.31
CA ASN A 31 6.45 10.00 -4.20
C ASN A 31 5.71 8.85 -4.88
N ASP A 32 6.42 7.78 -5.25
CA ASP A 32 5.83 6.59 -5.87
C ASP A 32 4.94 5.83 -4.89
N GLU A 33 5.37 5.63 -3.64
CA GLU A 33 4.57 5.03 -2.57
C GLU A 33 3.33 5.86 -2.23
N GLN A 34 3.48 7.19 -2.18
CA GLN A 34 2.35 8.08 -1.94
C GLN A 34 1.34 8.04 -3.08
N LEU A 35 1.80 8.00 -4.33
CA LEU A 35 0.94 7.88 -5.51
C LEU A 35 0.23 6.52 -5.57
N ALA A 36 0.93 5.43 -5.23
CA ALA A 36 0.34 4.11 -5.12
C ALA A 36 -0.78 4.10 -4.07
N TYR A 37 -0.49 4.62 -2.86
CA TYR A 37 -1.50 4.74 -1.81
C TYR A 37 -2.71 5.58 -2.23
N GLN A 38 -2.51 6.71 -2.91
CA GLN A 38 -3.62 7.54 -3.40
C GLN A 38 -4.47 6.81 -4.44
N THR A 39 -3.83 6.05 -5.32
CA THR A 39 -4.51 5.22 -6.32
C THR A 39 -5.34 4.14 -5.65
N ASP A 40 -4.75 3.41 -4.70
CA ASP A 40 -5.46 2.38 -3.92
C ASP A 40 -6.63 2.98 -3.15
N TYR A 41 -6.42 4.13 -2.48
CA TYR A 41 -7.47 4.82 -1.75
C TYR A 41 -8.66 5.20 -2.64
N ALA A 42 -8.39 5.65 -3.88
CA ALA A 42 -9.44 6.00 -4.83
C ALA A 42 -10.21 4.78 -5.36
N ASN A 43 -9.56 3.61 -5.40
CA ASN A 43 -10.15 2.37 -5.90
C ASN A 43 -10.89 1.56 -4.81
N HIS A 44 -10.78 1.96 -3.55
CA HIS A 44 -11.38 1.24 -2.43
C HIS A 44 -12.43 2.07 -1.68
N GLN A 45 -13.35 1.37 -1.00
CA GLN A 45 -14.24 2.04 -0.06
C GLN A 45 -13.44 2.64 1.11
N PRO A 46 -13.70 3.89 1.51
CA PRO A 46 -13.06 4.48 2.68
C PRO A 46 -13.38 3.68 3.95
N LEU A 47 -12.35 3.34 4.72
CA LEU A 47 -12.50 2.67 6.01
C LEU A 47 -13.17 3.62 7.01
N ARG A 48 -14.31 3.22 7.57
CA ARG A 48 -14.92 3.92 8.70
C ARG A 48 -14.19 3.53 9.98
N THR A 49 -13.86 4.53 10.79
CA THR A 49 -13.04 4.32 11.98
C THR A 49 -13.60 5.02 13.20
N THR A 50 -13.31 4.46 14.38
CA THR A 50 -13.50 5.12 15.68
C THR A 50 -12.17 5.12 16.46
N GLY A 51 -12.07 5.95 17.50
CA GLY A 51 -10.87 6.05 18.34
C GLY A 51 -9.85 7.09 17.86
N TYR A 52 -8.57 6.86 18.17
CA TYR A 52 -7.49 7.83 17.98
C TYR A 52 -6.34 7.27 17.12
N PRO A 53 -6.56 7.04 15.81
CA PRO A 53 -5.50 6.56 14.93
C PRO A 53 -4.41 7.62 14.74
N THR A 54 -3.17 7.16 14.58
CA THR A 54 -2.12 7.97 13.95
C THR A 54 -2.22 7.85 12.43
N VAL A 55 -1.55 8.74 11.69
CA VAL A 55 -1.50 8.67 10.22
C VAL A 55 -0.95 7.31 9.76
N GLY A 56 0.10 6.83 10.43
CA GLY A 56 0.73 5.56 10.10
C GLY A 56 -0.16 4.36 10.41
N SER A 57 -0.76 4.30 11.60
CA SER A 57 -1.64 3.18 11.96
C SER A 57 -2.89 3.13 11.07
N LEU A 58 -3.51 4.28 10.78
CA LEU A 58 -4.66 4.33 9.86
C LEU A 58 -4.32 3.82 8.47
N ARG A 59 -3.20 4.30 7.91
CA ARG A 59 -2.73 3.89 6.58
C ARG A 59 -2.52 2.38 6.52
N THR A 60 -1.82 1.81 7.50
CA THR A 60 -1.55 0.36 7.54
C THR A 60 -2.83 -0.45 7.64
N VAL A 61 -3.79 -0.05 8.48
CA VAL A 61 -5.07 -0.76 8.60
C VAL A 61 -5.87 -0.71 7.30
N GLN A 62 -5.90 0.43 6.61
CA GLN A 62 -6.53 0.54 5.31
C GLN A 62 -5.91 -0.43 4.30
N GLN A 63 -4.58 -0.44 4.18
CA GLN A 63 -3.87 -1.35 3.28
C GLN A 63 -4.16 -2.82 3.61
N ILE A 64 -4.22 -3.21 4.89
CA ILE A 64 -4.61 -4.57 5.29
C ILE A 64 -5.99 -4.92 4.73
N VAL A 65 -6.99 -4.06 4.94
CA VAL A 65 -8.36 -4.30 4.48
C VAL A 65 -8.44 -4.38 2.95
N TRP A 66 -7.71 -3.52 2.26
CA TRP A 66 -7.63 -3.51 0.79
C TRP A 66 -6.98 -4.78 0.25
N HIS A 67 -5.80 -5.16 0.75
CA HIS A 67 -5.12 -6.39 0.32
C HIS A 67 -5.94 -7.65 0.64
N LEU A 68 -6.70 -7.65 1.75
CA LEU A 68 -7.67 -8.71 2.01
C LEU A 68 -8.78 -8.76 0.95
N ALA A 69 -9.39 -7.62 0.61
CA ALA A 69 -10.46 -7.53 -0.37
C ALA A 69 -10.00 -7.95 -1.78
N ASP A 70 -8.79 -7.54 -2.16
CA ASP A 70 -8.14 -7.82 -3.44
C ASP A 70 -7.52 -9.22 -3.51
N ARG A 71 -7.42 -9.91 -2.37
CA ARG A 71 -6.74 -11.21 -2.22
C ARG A 71 -5.24 -11.16 -2.54
N ASP A 72 -4.63 -10.00 -2.31
CA ASP A 72 -3.21 -9.78 -2.52
C ASP A 72 -2.40 -10.25 -1.31
N ALA A 73 -2.05 -11.55 -1.33
CA ALA A 73 -1.28 -12.17 -0.26
C ALA A 73 0.16 -11.62 -0.19
N ASP A 74 0.75 -11.21 -1.32
CA ASP A 74 2.13 -10.74 -1.37
C ASP A 74 2.23 -9.33 -0.76
N ALA A 75 1.31 -8.44 -1.12
CA ALA A 75 1.24 -7.11 -0.50
C ALA A 75 0.87 -7.18 0.98
N LEU A 76 -0.04 -8.09 1.38
CA LEU A 76 -0.34 -8.31 2.79
C LEU A 76 0.87 -8.85 3.56
N ALA A 77 1.64 -9.77 3.00
CA ALA A 77 2.86 -10.29 3.60
C ALA A 77 3.94 -9.20 3.76
N ALA A 78 4.03 -8.26 2.82
CA ALA A 78 4.97 -7.14 2.88
C ALA A 78 4.71 -6.19 4.08
N LEU A 79 3.49 -6.17 4.62
CA LEU A 79 3.16 -5.40 5.82
C LEU A 79 3.58 -6.10 7.12
N HIS A 80 4.04 -7.35 7.08
CA HIS A 80 4.35 -8.11 8.29
C HIS A 80 5.59 -7.58 9.02
N THR A 81 5.48 -7.36 10.33
CA THR A 81 6.57 -6.78 11.14
C THR A 81 7.39 -7.79 11.94
N GLU A 82 7.00 -9.06 12.00
CA GLU A 82 7.69 -10.08 12.81
C GLU A 82 8.44 -11.08 11.94
N ASP A 83 9.42 -11.76 12.56
CA ASP A 83 10.13 -12.85 11.93
C ASP A 83 9.20 -14.07 11.79
N GLY A 84 9.23 -14.73 10.64
CA GLY A 84 8.41 -15.90 10.38
C GLY A 84 8.04 -16.05 8.91
N ASP A 85 7.15 -17.00 8.62
CA ASP A 85 6.62 -17.18 7.27
C ASP A 85 5.45 -16.22 7.01
N ALA A 86 5.79 -14.96 6.72
CA ALA A 86 4.84 -13.89 6.40
C ALA A 86 3.88 -14.30 5.27
N ASN A 87 4.38 -15.03 4.27
CA ASN A 87 3.58 -15.49 3.14
C ASN A 87 2.54 -16.53 3.55
N SER A 88 2.91 -17.46 4.42
CA SER A 88 1.95 -18.43 4.98
C SER A 88 0.90 -17.75 5.84
N ALA A 89 1.30 -16.81 6.69
CA ALA A 89 0.39 -16.01 7.50
C ALA A 89 -0.59 -15.23 6.62
N ALA A 90 -0.09 -14.45 5.65
CA ALA A 90 -0.92 -13.69 4.72
C ALA A 90 -1.92 -14.57 3.96
N ARG A 91 -1.49 -15.74 3.45
CA ARG A 91 -2.41 -16.70 2.81
C ARG A 91 -3.50 -17.21 3.75
N ALA A 92 -3.18 -17.45 5.03
CA ALA A 92 -4.18 -17.84 6.02
C ALA A 92 -5.20 -16.71 6.25
N TRP A 93 -4.74 -15.45 6.29
CA TRP A 93 -5.58 -14.26 6.38
C TRP A 93 -6.48 -14.07 5.15
N ILE A 94 -5.94 -14.16 3.94
CA ILE A 94 -6.74 -14.12 2.70
C ILE A 94 -7.83 -15.19 2.72
N LYS A 95 -7.48 -16.42 3.11
CA LYS A 95 -8.44 -17.53 3.19
C LYS A 95 -9.53 -17.26 4.23
N ALA A 96 -9.19 -16.65 5.35
CA ALA A 96 -10.12 -16.39 6.44
C ALA A 96 -11.06 -15.20 6.16
N TYR A 97 -10.54 -14.11 5.59
CA TYR A 97 -11.23 -12.82 5.61
C TYR A 97 -11.46 -12.17 4.25
N SER A 98 -10.91 -12.68 3.14
CA SER A 98 -11.03 -11.97 1.86
C SER A 98 -12.48 -11.74 1.42
N LYS A 99 -13.36 -12.73 1.60
CA LYS A 99 -14.78 -12.58 1.26
C LYS A 99 -15.47 -11.53 2.12
N ASP A 100 -15.13 -11.48 3.41
CA ASP A 100 -15.71 -10.56 4.37
C ASP A 100 -15.18 -9.13 4.14
N ALA A 101 -13.91 -9.00 3.76
CA ALA A 101 -13.25 -7.74 3.45
C ALA A 101 -13.73 -7.09 2.14
N GLN A 102 -14.31 -7.88 1.21
CA GLN A 102 -14.99 -7.35 0.02
C GLN A 102 -16.30 -6.62 0.36
N GLY A 103 -16.86 -6.87 1.54
CA GLY A 103 -18.00 -6.14 2.09
C GLY A 103 -17.60 -4.91 2.90
N GLN A 104 -18.52 -4.42 3.73
CA GLN A 104 -18.22 -3.30 4.62
C GLN A 104 -17.37 -3.77 5.82
N VAL A 105 -16.25 -3.08 6.03
CA VAL A 105 -15.38 -3.23 7.20
C VAL A 105 -15.31 -1.91 7.96
N THR A 106 -15.35 -1.97 9.29
CA THR A 106 -15.04 -0.83 10.17
C THR A 106 -13.89 -1.19 11.10
N ALA A 107 -13.20 -0.17 11.64
CA ALA A 107 -12.06 -0.39 12.53
C ALA A 107 -12.12 0.51 13.76
N ASP A 108 -12.02 -0.10 14.93
CA ASP A 108 -11.91 0.61 16.20
C ASP A 108 -10.44 0.64 16.64
N PHE A 109 -9.87 1.84 16.70
CA PHE A 109 -8.50 2.05 17.14
C PHE A 109 -8.48 2.23 18.65
N LEU A 110 -8.01 1.20 19.35
CA LEU A 110 -7.95 1.17 20.80
C LEU A 110 -6.71 1.92 21.29
N ASP A 111 -6.89 2.67 22.38
CA ASP A 111 -5.86 3.46 23.06
C ASP A 111 -5.07 4.42 22.13
N GLU A 112 -4.06 5.09 22.67
CA GLU A 112 -3.15 5.94 21.89
C GLU A 112 -2.10 5.10 21.16
N GLY A 113 -1.95 5.34 19.86
CA GLY A 113 -1.10 4.55 18.96
C GLY A 113 0.25 5.15 18.60
N SER A 114 1.06 5.61 19.55
CA SER A 114 2.33 6.31 19.25
C SER A 114 3.38 5.44 18.53
N VAL A 115 3.52 4.16 18.91
CA VAL A 115 4.45 3.19 18.25
C VAL A 115 3.82 1.81 17.99
N ARG A 116 2.69 1.54 18.64
CA ARG A 116 1.92 0.31 18.56
C ARG A 116 0.46 0.66 18.84
N GLN A 117 -0.47 0.05 18.12
CA GLN A 117 -1.89 0.24 18.34
C GLN A 117 -2.65 -1.08 18.16
N GLN A 118 -3.56 -1.37 19.08
CA GLN A 118 -4.53 -2.45 18.92
C GLN A 118 -5.72 -1.93 18.13
N VAL A 119 -6.20 -2.74 17.19
CA VAL A 119 -7.31 -2.36 16.32
C VAL A 119 -8.26 -3.54 16.23
N ILE A 120 -9.55 -3.29 16.45
CA ILE A 120 -10.60 -4.29 16.23
C ILE A 120 -11.20 -4.03 14.84
N LEU A 121 -11.01 -4.97 13.92
CA LEU A 121 -11.73 -4.99 12.66
C LEU A 121 -13.10 -5.62 12.86
N HIS A 122 -14.13 -4.99 12.31
CA HIS A 122 -15.49 -5.49 12.29
C HIS A 122 -15.93 -5.75 10.85
N PHE A 123 -16.32 -6.99 10.56
CA PHE A 123 -16.79 -7.42 9.26
C PHE A 123 -18.31 -7.49 9.26
N ALA A 124 -18.96 -6.53 8.60
CA ALA A 124 -20.41 -6.31 8.75
C ALA A 124 -21.27 -7.50 8.28
N GLU A 125 -20.86 -8.17 7.20
CA GLU A 125 -21.64 -9.28 6.62
C GLU A 125 -21.70 -10.50 7.53
N THR A 126 -20.56 -10.87 8.14
CA THR A 126 -20.45 -12.06 9.00
C THR A 126 -20.59 -11.76 10.48
N LYS A 127 -20.67 -10.48 10.86
CA LYS A 127 -20.66 -10.02 12.25
C LYS A 127 -19.50 -10.61 13.05
N ARG A 128 -18.35 -10.72 12.38
CA ARG A 128 -17.11 -11.21 12.97
C ARG A 128 -16.22 -10.05 13.29
N THR A 129 -15.44 -10.25 14.35
CA THR A 129 -14.39 -9.33 14.72
C THR A 129 -13.04 -10.02 14.69
N GLN A 130 -12.02 -9.22 14.42
CA GLN A 130 -10.63 -9.66 14.47
C GLN A 130 -9.79 -8.53 15.06
N GLU A 131 -9.12 -8.83 16.17
CA GLU A 131 -8.13 -7.93 16.75
C GLU A 131 -6.81 -8.06 15.97
N ILE A 132 -6.21 -6.93 15.63
CA ILE A 132 -4.86 -6.85 15.07
C ILE A 132 -4.01 -5.91 15.91
N THR A 133 -2.70 -6.15 15.88
CA THR A 133 -1.71 -5.20 16.37
C THR A 133 -0.97 -4.61 15.18
N VAL A 134 -1.09 -3.30 14.98
CA VAL A 134 -0.20 -2.54 14.10
C VAL A 134 0.91 -1.91 14.92
N ARG A 135 2.13 -1.87 14.40
CA ARG A 135 3.30 -1.34 15.10
C ARG A 135 4.37 -0.83 14.15
N ILE A 136 5.24 0.02 14.66
CA ILE A 136 6.45 0.44 13.96
C ILE A 136 7.51 -0.67 14.06
N ASN A 137 8.12 -1.00 12.94
CA ASN A 137 9.36 -1.76 12.84
C ASN A 137 10.29 -1.07 11.83
N ASN A 138 11.53 -0.78 12.24
CA ASN A 138 12.48 -0.01 11.43
C ASN A 138 11.88 1.30 10.87
N ASP A 139 11.21 2.08 11.72
CA ASP A 139 10.53 3.35 11.39
C ASP A 139 9.37 3.25 10.38
N VAL A 140 8.95 2.04 10.00
CA VAL A 140 7.82 1.77 9.11
C VAL A 140 6.68 1.11 9.88
N TRP A 141 5.45 1.59 9.69
CA TRP A 141 4.26 0.95 10.25
C TRP A 141 3.91 -0.32 9.48
N GLY A 142 3.63 -1.39 10.22
CA GLY A 142 3.13 -2.64 9.67
C GLY A 142 2.27 -3.38 10.70
N VAL A 143 2.06 -4.68 10.48
CA VAL A 143 1.15 -5.52 11.26
C VAL A 143 1.82 -6.81 11.75
N VAL A 144 1.45 -7.21 12.95
CA VAL A 144 1.71 -8.57 13.44
C VAL A 144 0.64 -9.50 12.87
N LEU A 145 1.01 -10.30 11.85
CA LEU A 145 0.15 -11.31 11.24
C LEU A 145 0.27 -12.62 12.01
N ASP A 146 -0.39 -12.70 13.16
CA ASP A 146 -0.61 -13.97 13.84
C ASP A 146 -1.64 -14.82 13.06
N SER A 147 -1.75 -16.11 13.41
CA SER A 147 -2.87 -16.93 12.92
C SER A 147 -4.21 -16.23 13.17
N PRO A 148 -5.09 -16.08 12.16
CA PRO A 148 -6.36 -15.39 12.31
C PRO A 148 -7.25 -16.13 13.33
N LYS A 149 -7.84 -15.36 14.25
CA LYS A 149 -8.69 -15.86 15.35
C LYS A 149 -10.03 -15.11 15.34
N PRO A 150 -10.95 -15.46 14.42
CA PRO A 150 -12.24 -14.78 14.34
C PRO A 150 -13.05 -14.99 15.61
N ALA A 151 -13.57 -13.90 16.16
CA ALA A 151 -14.62 -13.94 17.18
C ALA A 151 -15.95 -13.49 16.57
N LYS A 152 -17.07 -13.93 17.15
CA LYS A 152 -18.37 -13.32 16.85
C LYS A 152 -18.47 -12.02 17.65
N GLU A 153 -19.08 -11.00 17.05
CA GLU A 153 -19.44 -9.79 17.77
C GLU A 153 -20.39 -10.12 18.93
N SER A 154 -20.17 -9.50 20.09
CA SER A 154 -21.05 -9.64 21.24
C SER A 154 -22.38 -8.89 20.97
N PRO A 155 -23.56 -9.46 21.31
CA PRO A 155 -24.86 -8.84 21.07
C PRO A 155 -25.07 -7.50 21.79
#